data_AF-A0A3D5X4J7-F1
#
_entry.id   AF-A0A3D5X4J7-F1
#
_cell.length_a   1.000
_cell.length_b   1.000
_cell.length_c   1.000
_cell.angle_alpha   90.00
_cell.angle_beta   90.00
_cell.angle_gamma   90.00
#
_symmetry.space_group_name_H-M   'P 1'
#
loop_
_entity.id
_entity.type
_entity.pdbx_description
1 polymer ?
#
loop_
_entity_poly.entity_id
_entity_poly.type
_entity_poly.pdbx_seq_one_letter_code
_entity_poly.pdbx_strand_id
1 'polypeptide(L)'
;LTPNSYEFGVNSLLSGVGMENVPSLTPDNNAAFSATAVSSDIKTGLAVFGFVRNRKPFDANNDSFSELSSLENTSVGARAFHRFGHRSKLSLDFFNIREGRRGGDKHEYPAHESNITEAVDHSITTGGV
;
A
#
# COMPACT_ATOMS: atom_id res chain seq x y z
N LEU A 1 -11.06 -28.45 10.64
CA LEU A 1 -10.81 -26.99 10.53
C LEU A 1 -9.59 -26.84 9.66
N THR A 2 -9.72 -26.28 8.46
CA THR A 2 -8.56 -26.02 7.59
C THR A 2 -7.78 -24.86 8.18
N PRO A 3 -6.54 -25.07 8.65
CA PRO A 3 -5.74 -24.05 9.35
C PRO A 3 -5.21 -22.93 8.44
N ASN A 4 -5.60 -22.94 7.15
CA ASN A 4 -5.12 -22.02 6.13
C ASN A 4 -6.23 -21.05 5.72
N SER A 5 -5.88 -19.78 5.53
CA SER A 5 -6.77 -18.76 4.98
C SER A 5 -6.10 -18.06 3.80
N TYR A 6 -6.91 -17.71 2.80
CA TYR A 6 -6.47 -16.96 1.62
C TYR A 6 -7.53 -15.93 1.31
N GLU A 7 -7.11 -14.68 1.22
CA GLU A 7 -7.97 -13.54 0.98
C GLU A 7 -7.33 -12.65 -0.09
N PHE A 8 -8.18 -12.17 -0.99
CA PHE A 8 -7.82 -11.21 -2.01
C PHE A 8 -8.96 -10.22 -2.14
N GLY A 9 -8.65 -8.93 -2.14
CA GLY A 9 -9.62 -7.86 -2.24
C GLY A 9 -9.13 -6.80 -3.21
N VAL A 10 -10.05 -6.27 -4.02
CA VAL A 10 -9.81 -5.11 -4.88
C VAL A 10 -10.91 -4.11 -4.59
N ASN A 11 -10.53 -2.85 -4.38
CA ASN A 11 -11.47 -1.77 -4.18
C ASN A 11 -11.03 -0.56 -5.02
N SER A 12 -12.02 0.15 -5.58
CA SER A 12 -11.81 1.35 -6.38
C SER A 12 -12.71 2.44 -5.83
N LEU A 13 -12.12 3.59 -5.52
CA LEU A 13 -12.81 4.78 -5.04
C LEU A 13 -12.69 5.88 -6.10
N LEU A 14 -13.74 6.69 -6.25
CA LEU A 14 -13.78 7.77 -7.22
C LEU A 14 -13.89 9.13 -6.50
N SER A 15 -12.89 9.98 -6.68
CA SER A 15 -12.87 11.35 -6.14
C SER A 15 -13.47 12.34 -7.15
N GLY A 16 -14.32 13.26 -6.68
CA GLY A 16 -15.00 14.28 -7.50
C GLY A 16 -16.48 14.04 -7.79
N VAL A 17 -17.10 12.98 -7.24
CA VAL A 17 -18.53 12.71 -7.41
C VAL A 17 -19.35 13.76 -6.65
N GLY A 18 -20.22 14.49 -7.37
CA GLY A 18 -21.13 15.49 -6.78
C GLY A 18 -20.54 16.89 -6.63
N MET A 19 -19.35 17.15 -7.18
CA MET A 19 -18.74 18.49 -7.19
C MET A 19 -19.03 19.22 -8.52
N GLU A 20 -19.38 20.50 -8.44
CA GLU A 20 -19.57 21.37 -9.61
C GLU A 20 -18.21 21.95 -10.06
N ASN A 21 -17.92 21.93 -11.37
CA ASN A 21 -16.67 22.42 -12.00
C ASN A 21 -15.40 21.58 -11.82
N VAL A 22 -15.51 20.30 -11.49
CA VAL A 22 -14.35 19.39 -11.49
C VAL A 22 -14.06 18.90 -12.92
N PRO A 23 -12.82 19.05 -13.43
CA PRO A 23 -12.47 18.70 -14.81
C PRO A 23 -12.48 17.18 -15.07
N SER A 24 -12.17 16.36 -14.07
CA SER A 24 -12.16 14.91 -14.21
C SER A 24 -12.31 14.19 -12.88
N LEU A 25 -13.02 13.06 -12.90
CA LEU A 25 -13.09 12.14 -11.76
C LEU A 25 -11.78 11.36 -11.64
N THR A 26 -11.19 11.34 -10.44
CA THR A 26 -9.91 10.68 -10.19
C THR A 26 -10.13 9.33 -9.50
N PRO A 27 -9.78 8.20 -10.14
CA PRO A 27 -9.86 6.89 -9.51
C PRO A 27 -8.69 6.65 -8.55
N ASP A 28 -8.99 6.00 -7.43
CA ASP A 28 -8.07 5.49 -6.42
C ASP A 28 -8.30 3.98 -6.32
N ASN A 29 -7.35 3.20 -6.84
CA ASN A 29 -7.45 1.75 -6.87
C ASN A 29 -6.56 1.16 -5.79
N ASN A 30 -7.10 0.23 -5.03
CA ASN A 30 -6.35 -0.61 -4.11
C ASN A 30 -6.60 -2.09 -4.41
N ALA A 31 -5.55 -2.89 -4.26
CA ALA A 31 -5.63 -4.33 -4.26
C ALA A 31 -4.81 -4.86 -3.09
N ALA A 32 -5.38 -5.77 -2.32
CA ALA A 32 -4.74 -6.37 -1.16
C ALA A 32 -4.88 -7.88 -1.22
N PHE A 33 -3.87 -8.58 -0.71
CA PHE A 33 -3.91 -10.02 -0.53
C PHE A 33 -3.33 -10.40 0.82
N SER A 34 -3.85 -11.49 1.37
CA SER A 34 -3.36 -12.09 2.61
C SER A 34 -3.50 -13.60 2.51
N ALA A 35 -2.44 -14.32 2.81
CA ALA A 35 -2.40 -15.77 2.79
C ALA A 35 -1.71 -16.25 4.06
N THR A 36 -2.39 -17.13 4.80
CA THR A 36 -1.84 -17.76 5.99
C THR A 36 -1.96 -19.26 5.87
N ALA A 37 -0.91 -19.96 6.29
CA ALA A 37 -0.88 -21.40 6.37
C ALA A 37 -0.28 -21.81 7.70
N VAL A 38 -0.92 -22.77 8.38
CA VAL A 38 -0.49 -23.25 9.68
C VAL A 38 -0.53 -24.78 9.67
N SER A 39 0.48 -25.42 10.27
CA SER A 39 0.53 -26.88 10.38
C SER A 39 -0.62 -27.42 11.22
N SER A 40 -1.00 -28.68 11.01
CA SER A 40 -2.08 -29.32 11.78
C SER A 40 -1.81 -29.36 13.28
N ASP A 41 -0.53 -29.39 13.67
CA ASP A 41 -0.07 -29.35 15.07
C ASP A 41 0.15 -27.92 15.60
N ILE A 42 -0.11 -26.89 14.77
CA ILE A 42 -0.05 -25.45 15.12
C ILE A 42 1.35 -25.00 15.57
N LYS A 43 2.38 -25.82 15.33
CA LYS A 43 3.76 -25.49 15.70
C LYS A 43 4.45 -24.62 14.66
N THR A 44 4.07 -24.76 13.39
CA THR A 44 4.69 -24.03 12.28
C THR A 44 3.63 -23.22 11.56
N GLY A 45 3.94 -21.98 11.22
CA GLY A 45 3.06 -21.14 10.42
C GLY A 45 3.82 -20.19 9.54
N LEU A 46 3.19 -19.83 8.43
CA LEU A 46 3.63 -18.82 7.48
C LEU A 46 2.45 -17.92 7.16
N ALA A 47 2.67 -16.61 7.23
CA ALA A 47 1.76 -15.59 6.77
C ALA A 47 2.48 -14.71 5.74
N VAL A 48 1.81 -14.40 4.65
CA VAL A 48 2.28 -13.49 3.61
C VAL A 48 1.13 -12.57 3.26
N PHE A 49 1.41 -11.29 3.16
CA PHE A 49 0.41 -10.28 2.86
C PHE A 49 1.04 -9.18 2.05
N GLY A 50 0.21 -8.45 1.33
CA GLY A 50 0.63 -7.26 0.64
C GLY A 50 -0.55 -6.46 0.15
N PHE A 51 -0.29 -5.19 -0.14
CA PHE A 51 -1.24 -4.35 -0.82
C PHE A 51 -0.52 -3.40 -1.77
N VAL A 52 -1.22 -3.08 -2.84
CA VAL A 52 -0.87 -2.03 -3.78
C VAL A 52 -1.99 -1.02 -3.81
N ARG A 53 -1.64 0.27 -3.82
CA ARG A 53 -2.59 1.37 -3.97
C ARG A 53 -2.03 2.37 -4.96
N ASN A 54 -2.83 2.73 -5.96
CA ASN A 54 -2.50 3.75 -6.94
C ASN A 54 -3.64 4.75 -7.04
N ARG A 55 -3.32 6.03 -6.82
CA ARG A 55 -4.22 7.16 -6.97
C ARG A 55 -3.57 8.23 -7.82
N LYS A 56 -4.31 8.71 -8.82
CA LYS A 56 -3.90 9.85 -9.66
C LYS A 56 -4.06 11.18 -8.91
N PRO A 57 -3.37 12.25 -9.32
CA PRO A 57 -3.61 13.56 -8.72
C PRO A 57 -5.04 14.04 -9.02
N PHE A 58 -5.62 14.81 -8.11
CA PHE A 58 -6.95 15.40 -8.28
C PHE A 58 -6.87 16.91 -8.12
N ASP A 59 -7.36 17.64 -9.12
CA ASP A 59 -7.52 19.09 -9.13
C ASP A 59 -9.04 19.39 -9.08
N ALA A 60 -9.47 20.08 -8.02
CA ALA A 60 -10.87 20.30 -7.73
C ALA A 60 -11.44 21.61 -8.30
N ASN A 61 -10.57 22.60 -8.58
CA ASN A 61 -10.95 23.96 -8.98
C ASN A 61 -10.34 24.37 -10.34
N ASN A 62 -9.57 23.47 -10.97
CA ASN A 62 -8.91 23.63 -12.25
C ASN A 62 -7.89 24.78 -12.26
N ASP A 63 -7.21 25.00 -11.14
CA ASP A 63 -6.13 26.00 -11.01
C ASP A 63 -4.73 25.43 -11.31
N SER A 64 -4.65 24.17 -11.77
CA SER A 64 -3.43 23.41 -12.05
C SER A 64 -2.67 22.90 -10.81
N PHE A 65 -3.19 23.11 -9.61
CA PHE A 65 -2.67 22.52 -8.38
C PHE A 65 -3.53 21.34 -7.93
N SER A 66 -2.87 20.28 -7.44
CA SER A 66 -3.60 19.13 -6.91
C SER A 66 -4.06 19.37 -5.47
N GLU A 67 -5.35 19.17 -5.20
CA GLU A 67 -5.92 19.08 -3.85
C GLU A 67 -5.70 17.69 -3.23
N LEU A 68 -5.63 16.65 -4.08
CA LEU A 68 -5.14 15.34 -3.66
C LEU A 68 -3.87 15.00 -4.44
N SER A 69 -2.81 14.71 -3.69
CA SER A 69 -1.58 14.18 -4.25
C SER A 69 -1.80 12.82 -4.90
N SER A 70 -1.06 12.61 -6.00
CA SER A 70 -0.83 11.27 -6.53
C SER A 70 -0.14 10.41 -5.49
N LEU A 71 -0.52 9.14 -5.44
CA LEU A 71 -0.02 8.17 -4.46
C LEU A 71 0.22 6.84 -5.14
N GLU A 72 1.42 6.31 -4.98
CA GLU A 72 1.78 4.96 -5.35
C GLU A 72 2.37 4.27 -4.12
N ASN A 73 1.66 3.28 -3.58
CA ASN A 73 2.14 2.53 -2.43
C ASN A 73 2.12 1.05 -2.77
N THR A 74 3.25 0.39 -2.56
CA THR A 74 3.41 -1.06 -2.61
C THR A 74 4.02 -1.52 -1.31
N SER A 75 3.26 -2.31 -0.54
CA SER A 75 3.72 -2.87 0.71
C SER A 75 3.56 -4.38 0.68
N VAL A 76 4.61 -5.11 1.03
CA VAL A 76 4.62 -6.57 1.12
C VAL A 76 5.25 -6.99 2.43
N GLY A 77 4.74 -8.07 3.02
CA GLY A 77 5.26 -8.60 4.26
C GLY A 77 5.08 -10.10 4.36
N ALA A 78 5.97 -10.71 5.12
CA ALA A 78 5.97 -12.13 5.41
C ALA A 78 6.36 -12.36 6.88
N ARG A 79 5.68 -13.30 7.52
CA ARG A 79 5.99 -13.75 8.86
C ARG A 79 5.99 -15.26 8.90
N ALA A 80 7.07 -15.86 9.37
CA ALA A 80 7.15 -17.28 9.65
C ALA A 80 7.37 -17.51 11.14
N PHE A 81 6.89 -18.62 11.67
CA PHE A 81 7.26 -19.05 13.01
C PHE A 81 7.32 -20.56 13.12
N HIS A 82 8.15 -21.04 14.04
CA HIS A 82 8.24 -22.44 14.42
C HIS A 82 8.40 -22.61 15.93
N ARG A 83 7.61 -23.50 16.53
CA ARG A 83 7.66 -23.86 17.96
C ARG A 83 8.36 -25.20 18.13
N PHE A 84 9.56 -25.19 18.71
CA PHE A 84 10.32 -26.40 19.00
C PHE A 84 9.78 -27.16 20.22
N GLY A 85 9.07 -26.47 21.12
CA GLY A 85 8.49 -27.06 22.32
C GLY A 85 7.49 -26.10 22.97
N HIS A 86 7.13 -26.35 24.23
CA HIS A 86 6.14 -25.52 24.92
C HIS A 86 6.66 -24.12 25.28
N ARG A 87 7.99 -23.95 25.39
CA ARG A 87 8.65 -22.69 25.81
C ARG A 87 9.61 -22.10 24.78
N SER A 88 9.76 -22.73 23.62
CA SER A 88 10.75 -22.33 22.60
C SER A 88 10.04 -22.05 21.27
N LYS A 89 10.16 -20.81 20.79
CA LYS A 89 9.60 -20.34 19.52
C LYS A 89 10.64 -19.49 18.81
N LEU A 90 10.86 -19.78 17.53
CA LEU A 90 11.57 -18.92 16.60
C LEU A 90 10.54 -18.23 15.72
N SER A 91 10.67 -16.91 15.53
CA SER A 91 9.85 -16.16 14.58
C SER A 91 10.78 -15.50 13.58
N LEU A 92 10.29 -15.24 12.38
CA LEU A 92 10.99 -14.49 11.35
C LEU A 92 9.99 -13.53 10.75
N ASP A 93 10.39 -12.27 10.64
CA ASP A 93 9.58 -11.17 10.18
C ASP A 93 10.29 -10.48 9.03
N PHE A 94 9.57 -10.19 7.95
CA PHE A 94 10.08 -9.46 6.80
C PHE A 94 9.02 -8.50 6.28
N PHE A 95 9.42 -7.26 6.00
CA PHE A 95 8.56 -6.20 5.51
C PHE A 95 9.31 -5.36 4.49
N ASN A 96 8.68 -5.08 3.35
CA ASN A 96 9.14 -4.12 2.36
C ASN A 96 8.01 -3.16 2.00
N ILE A 97 8.28 -1.86 2.10
CA ILE A 97 7.34 -0.79 1.81
C ILE A 97 8.00 0.15 0.82
N ARG A 98 7.31 0.44 -0.28
CA ARG A 98 7.68 1.45 -1.27
C ARG A 98 6.51 2.40 -1.40
N GLU A 99 6.74 3.67 -1.11
CA GLU A 99 5.73 4.71 -1.18
C GLU A 99 6.28 5.91 -1.93
N GLY A 100 5.57 6.31 -2.98
CA GLY A 100 5.77 7.57 -3.69
C GLY A 100 4.52 8.44 -3.56
N ARG A 101 4.70 9.71 -3.22
CA ARG A 101 3.63 10.70 -3.19
C ARG A 101 4.08 11.98 -3.86
N ARG A 102 3.32 12.46 -4.84
CA ARG A 102 3.58 13.72 -5.55
C ARG A 102 2.31 14.55 -5.65
N GLY A 103 2.33 15.75 -5.09
CA GLY A 103 1.25 16.74 -5.17
C GLY A 103 1.80 18.13 -5.50
N GLY A 104 0.92 19.10 -5.74
CA GLY A 104 1.26 20.44 -6.18
C GLY A 104 0.93 20.63 -7.67
N ASP A 105 1.79 21.31 -8.43
CA ASP A 105 1.61 21.53 -9.87
C ASP A 105 2.69 20.84 -10.72
N LYS A 106 2.50 20.86 -12.04
CA LYS A 106 3.46 20.33 -13.05
C LYS A 106 3.97 18.93 -12.71
N HIS A 107 3.06 17.97 -12.56
CA HIS A 107 3.37 16.58 -12.19
C HIS A 107 4.31 15.87 -13.17
N GLU A 108 4.35 16.31 -14.44
CA GLU A 108 5.24 15.78 -15.50
C GLU A 108 6.66 16.37 -15.47
N TYR A 109 6.90 17.40 -14.67
CA TYR A 109 8.20 18.07 -14.56
C TYR A 109 8.94 17.61 -13.29
N PRO A 110 10.29 17.70 -13.28
CA PRO A 110 11.05 17.53 -12.06
C PRO A 110 10.52 18.40 -10.93
N ALA A 111 10.55 17.88 -9.69
CA ALA A 111 10.01 18.56 -8.51
C ALA A 111 10.57 19.97 -8.27
N HIS A 112 11.75 20.30 -8.80
CA HIS A 112 12.37 21.63 -8.64
C HIS A 112 11.91 22.66 -9.70
N GLU A 113 11.18 22.24 -10.74
CA GLU A 113 10.66 23.11 -11.80
C GLU A 113 9.15 23.44 -11.63
N SER A 114 8.50 22.78 -10.67
CA SER A 114 7.15 23.10 -10.20
C SER A 114 7.13 24.45 -9.49
N ASN A 115 5.98 25.12 -9.52
CA ASN A 115 5.78 26.30 -8.67
C ASN A 115 5.60 25.88 -7.20
N ILE A 116 4.86 24.80 -6.95
CA ILE A 116 4.66 24.19 -5.63
C ILE A 116 4.73 22.67 -5.79
N THR A 117 5.55 22.01 -4.95
CA THR A 117 5.63 20.54 -4.90
C THR A 117 5.56 20.03 -3.49
N GLU A 118 4.71 19.03 -3.31
CA GLU A 118 4.83 18.03 -2.25
C GLU A 118 5.41 16.75 -2.85
N ALA A 119 6.52 16.26 -2.29
CA ALA A 119 7.15 15.01 -2.72
C ALA A 119 7.57 14.18 -1.49
N VAL A 120 7.16 12.91 -1.46
CA VAL A 120 7.59 11.92 -0.46
C VAL A 120 7.98 10.66 -1.21
N ASP A 121 9.17 10.13 -0.91
CA ASP A 121 9.63 8.84 -1.40
C ASP A 121 10.20 8.05 -0.22
N HIS A 122 9.62 6.89 0.04
CA HIS A 122 10.07 5.96 1.06
C HIS A 122 10.31 4.59 0.45
N SER A 123 11.51 4.06 0.70
CA SER A 123 11.85 2.67 0.41
C SER A 123 12.40 2.03 1.69
N ILE A 124 11.53 1.31 2.39
CA ILE A 124 11.84 0.69 3.67
C ILE A 124 11.90 -0.82 3.47
N THR A 125 12.99 -1.44 3.93
CA THR A 125 13.12 -2.90 3.99
C THR A 125 13.59 -3.28 5.38
N THR A 126 12.81 -4.09 6.07
CA THR A 126 13.08 -4.49 7.45
C THR A 126 12.92 -6.00 7.58
N GLY A 127 13.83 -6.62 8.32
CA GLY A 127 13.74 -8.01 8.71
C GLY A 127 14.06 -8.19 10.19
N GLY A 128 13.47 -9.19 10.82
CA GLY A 128 13.65 -9.50 12.24
C GLY A 128 13.54 -10.99 12.53
N VAL A 129 14.04 -11.39 13.70
CA VAL A 129 14.06 -12.77 14.22
C VAL A 129 13.57 -12.78 15.67
#